data_AF-A0A759MDR5-F1
#
_entry.id   AF-A0A759MDR5-F1
#
_cell.length_a   1.000
_cell.length_b   1.000
_cell.length_c   1.000
_cell.angle_alpha   90.00
_cell.angle_beta   90.00
_cell.angle_gamma   90.00
#
_symmetry.space_group_name_H-M   'P 1'
#
loop_
_entity.id
_entity.type
_entity.pdbx_description
1 polymer ?
#
loop_
_entity_poly.entity_id
_entity_poly.type
_entity_poly.pdbx_seq_one_letter_code
_entity_poly.pdbx_strand_id
1 'polypeptide(L)'
;MTAGEMMNLISDAIQRAARFYYLQKQAFGGKVADHTFGTSTTSASRFNLLRIEEELSLAHLRLSRTIIEHMDWERCVERYDRPHTLFYCDPPYWGTEGYGVDFPLTEYERMAQLATSMQGKVIISVNDIPEMRKAFTGLEMQSVGIKYNLQTTEKAKPKRELIIRNF
;
A
#
# COMPACT_ATOMS: atom_id res chain seq x y z
N MET A 1 -19.59 15.70 -22.35
CA MET A 1 -18.33 15.10 -22.82
C MET A 1 -18.63 14.29 -24.06
N THR A 2 -18.01 14.62 -25.18
CA THR A 2 -18.17 13.93 -26.47
C THR A 2 -17.27 12.68 -26.52
N ALA A 3 -17.54 11.75 -27.44
CA ALA A 3 -16.71 10.56 -27.63
C ALA A 3 -15.23 10.89 -27.95
N GLY A 4 -14.98 12.01 -28.65
CA GLY A 4 -13.63 12.49 -28.95
C GLY A 4 -12.88 13.00 -27.71
N GLU A 5 -13.56 13.71 -26.81
CA GLU A 5 -12.98 14.17 -25.54
C GLU A 5 -12.64 12.99 -24.62
N MET A 6 -13.52 11.98 -24.59
CA MET A 6 -13.31 10.76 -23.80
C MET A 6 -12.12 9.94 -24.33
N MET A 7 -11.96 9.80 -25.65
CA MET A 7 -10.82 9.10 -26.25
C MET A 7 -9.49 9.79 -25.95
N ASN A 8 -9.44 11.12 -25.98
CA ASN A 8 -8.23 11.89 -25.64
C ASN A 8 -7.84 11.74 -24.17
N LEU A 9 -8.83 11.77 -23.25
CA LEU A 9 -8.59 11.53 -21.82
C LEU A 9 -8.02 10.14 -21.55
N ILE A 10 -8.54 9.11 -22.23
CA ILE A 10 -8.05 7.74 -22.12
C ILE A 10 -6.62 7.64 -22.67
N SER A 11 -6.33 8.25 -23.82
CA SER A 11 -5.00 8.24 -24.42
C SER A 11 -3.95 8.89 -23.51
N ASP A 12 -4.27 10.04 -22.92
CA ASP A 12 -3.40 10.72 -21.97
C ASP A 12 -3.15 9.87 -20.71
N ALA A 13 -4.19 9.25 -20.16
CA ALA A 13 -4.07 8.37 -19.00
C ALA A 13 -3.19 7.15 -19.28
N ILE A 14 -3.32 6.53 -20.45
CA ILE A 14 -2.48 5.40 -20.87
C ILE A 14 -1.02 5.83 -21.00
N GLN A 15 -0.75 6.97 -21.63
CA GLN A 15 0.60 7.47 -21.76
C GLN A 15 1.23 7.80 -20.40
N ARG A 16 0.46 8.41 -19.49
CA ARG A 16 0.90 8.67 -18.11
C ARG A 16 1.20 7.37 -17.35
N ALA A 17 0.33 6.36 -17.45
CA ALA A 17 0.55 5.06 -16.84
C ALA A 17 1.80 4.35 -17.40
N ALA A 18 2.00 4.39 -18.72
CA ALA A 18 3.18 3.82 -19.36
C ALA A 18 4.48 4.52 -18.90
N ARG A 19 4.48 5.85 -18.80
CA ARG A 19 5.62 6.62 -18.27
C ARG A 19 5.91 6.28 -16.81
N PHE A 20 4.87 6.22 -15.97
CA PHE A 20 5.00 5.82 -14.57
C PHE A 20 5.60 4.42 -14.43
N TYR A 21 5.09 3.44 -15.18
CA TYR A 21 5.58 2.07 -15.17
C TYR A 21 7.07 1.99 -15.56
N TYR A 22 7.45 2.67 -16.64
CA TYR A 22 8.83 2.74 -17.11
C TYR A 22 9.79 3.33 -16.09
N LEU A 23 9.40 4.46 -15.47
CA LEU A 23 10.21 5.12 -14.44
C LEU A 23 10.34 4.24 -13.19
N GLN A 24 9.24 3.65 -12.72
CA GLN A 24 9.22 2.80 -11.53
C GLN A 24 10.09 1.55 -11.68
N LYS A 25 10.09 0.91 -12.87
CA LYS A 25 10.93 -0.27 -13.15
C LYS A 25 12.43 0.05 -13.18
N GLN A 26 12.80 1.28 -13.47
CA GLN A 26 14.19 1.72 -13.53
C GLN A 26 14.69 2.42 -12.28
N ALA A 27 13.79 2.84 -11.39
CA ALA A 27 14.14 3.47 -10.13
C ALA A 27 14.86 2.48 -9.19
N PHE A 28 15.92 2.94 -8.53
CA PHE A 28 16.58 2.20 -7.46
C PHE A 28 15.66 2.09 -6.23
N GLY A 29 15.44 0.88 -5.74
CA GLY A 29 14.61 0.63 -4.56
C GLY A 29 13.11 0.91 -4.74
N GLY A 30 12.64 1.15 -5.96
CA GLY A 30 11.22 1.40 -6.23
C GLY A 30 10.66 2.66 -5.54
N LYS A 31 11.52 3.64 -5.23
CA LYS A 31 11.07 4.88 -4.59
C LYS A 31 10.18 5.70 -5.53
N VAL A 32 9.01 6.10 -5.03
CA VAL A 32 8.02 6.90 -5.76
C VAL A 32 8.36 8.41 -5.74
N ALA A 33 9.09 8.87 -4.72
CA ALA A 33 9.72 10.19 -4.64
C ALA A 33 11.25 10.05 -4.71
N ASP A 34 11.94 11.03 -5.29
CA ASP A 34 13.41 11.04 -5.51
C ASP A 34 13.91 9.85 -6.36
N HIS A 35 13.31 9.67 -7.54
CA HIS A 35 13.74 8.67 -8.51
C HIS A 35 15.23 8.82 -8.83
N THR A 36 16.04 7.88 -8.36
CA THR A 36 17.42 7.69 -8.79
C THR A 36 17.47 6.52 -9.76
N PHE A 37 18.13 6.73 -10.91
CA PHE A 37 18.29 5.67 -11.90
C PHE A 37 19.13 4.53 -11.31
N GLY A 38 18.58 3.33 -11.26
CA GLY A 38 19.28 2.17 -10.72
C GLY A 38 20.33 1.65 -11.70
N THR A 39 21.61 1.92 -11.43
CA THR A 39 22.71 1.35 -12.22
C THR A 39 23.12 -0.02 -11.66
N SER A 40 23.45 -0.95 -12.55
CA SER A 40 24.04 -2.24 -12.20
C SER A 40 25.02 -2.65 -13.29
N THR A 41 26.23 -3.03 -12.90
CA THR A 41 27.27 -3.54 -13.82
C THR A 41 27.25 -5.06 -13.95
N THR A 42 26.45 -5.75 -13.12
CA THR A 42 26.43 -7.22 -13.01
C THR A 42 25.09 -7.84 -13.41
N SER A 43 24.07 -7.02 -13.72
CA SER A 43 22.75 -7.49 -14.12
C SER A 43 22.24 -6.74 -15.35
N ALA A 44 21.40 -7.41 -16.15
CA ALA A 44 20.70 -6.77 -17.27
C ALA A 44 19.76 -5.64 -16.81
N SER A 45 19.33 -4.80 -17.75
CA SER A 45 18.33 -3.75 -17.50
C SER A 45 17.08 -4.32 -16.82
N ARG A 46 16.57 -3.60 -15.82
CA ARG A 46 15.36 -3.97 -15.08
C ARG A 46 14.07 -3.79 -15.90
N PHE A 47 14.17 -3.11 -17.04
CA PHE A 47 13.06 -2.94 -17.97
C PHE A 47 13.35 -3.68 -19.27
N ASN A 48 12.49 -4.66 -19.60
CA ASN A 48 12.57 -5.43 -20.83
C ASN A 48 11.24 -5.33 -21.59
N LEU A 49 11.26 -4.59 -22.70
CA LEU A 49 10.08 -4.41 -23.56
C LEU A 49 9.51 -5.73 -24.08
N LEU A 50 10.35 -6.74 -24.32
CA LEU A 50 9.91 -8.04 -24.83
C LEU A 50 9.13 -8.86 -23.79
N ARG A 51 9.23 -8.51 -22.49
CA ARG A 51 8.53 -9.17 -21.39
C ARG A 51 7.38 -8.36 -20.80
N ILE A 52 7.17 -7.14 -21.27
CA ILE A 52 6.14 -6.26 -20.71
C ILE A 52 4.75 -6.86 -20.84
N GLU A 53 4.47 -7.54 -21.96
CA GLU A 53 3.19 -8.22 -22.20
C GLU A 53 2.96 -9.36 -21.22
N GLU A 54 3.99 -10.16 -20.95
CA GLU A 54 3.94 -11.26 -19.97
C GLU A 54 3.65 -10.71 -18.57
N GLU A 55 4.40 -9.69 -18.14
CA GLU A 55 4.23 -9.08 -16.81
C GLU A 55 2.85 -8.44 -16.63
N LEU A 56 2.38 -7.70 -17.64
CA LEU A 56 1.05 -7.06 -17.60
C LEU A 56 -0.07 -8.11 -17.66
N SER A 57 0.10 -9.19 -18.41
CA SER A 57 -0.87 -10.28 -18.47
C SER A 57 -1.00 -10.99 -17.12
N LEU A 58 0.11 -11.24 -16.43
CA LEU A 58 0.09 -11.80 -15.07
C LEU A 58 -0.63 -10.88 -14.08
N ALA A 59 -0.37 -9.58 -14.14
CA ALA A 59 -1.05 -8.59 -13.30
C ALA A 59 -2.57 -8.53 -13.63
N HIS A 60 -2.93 -8.54 -14.92
CA HIS A 60 -4.31 -8.55 -15.37
C HIS A 60 -5.07 -9.77 -14.87
N LEU A 61 -4.50 -10.98 -15.01
CA LEU A 61 -5.13 -12.20 -14.52
C LEU A 61 -5.35 -12.16 -13.00
N ARG A 62 -4.35 -11.68 -12.24
CA ARG A 62 -4.45 -11.53 -10.79
C ARG A 62 -5.54 -10.54 -10.37
N LEU A 63 -5.71 -9.44 -11.10
CA LEU A 63 -6.65 -8.37 -10.78
C LEU A 63 -7.99 -8.49 -11.53
N SER A 64 -8.19 -9.54 -12.33
CA SER A 64 -9.37 -9.73 -13.19
C SER A 64 -10.71 -9.71 -12.45
N ARG A 65 -10.70 -10.02 -11.16
CA ARG A 65 -11.88 -10.01 -10.28
C ARG A 65 -11.77 -8.95 -9.17
N THR A 66 -10.90 -7.96 -9.35
CA THR A 66 -10.64 -6.88 -8.40
C THR A 66 -11.27 -5.59 -8.88
N ILE A 67 -12.00 -4.92 -8.00
CA ILE A 67 -12.47 -3.55 -8.21
C ILE A 67 -11.44 -2.62 -7.59
N ILE A 68 -11.00 -1.61 -8.34
CA ILE A 68 -10.04 -0.60 -7.87
C ILE A 68 -10.80 0.71 -7.63
N GLU A 69 -10.74 1.20 -6.40
CA GLU A 69 -11.38 2.45 -5.98
C GLU A 69 -10.30 3.47 -5.59
N HIS A 70 -10.39 4.69 -6.12
CA HIS A 70 -9.51 5.79 -5.75
C HIS A 70 -10.33 6.83 -4.97
N MET A 71 -10.38 6.67 -3.66
CA MET A 71 -11.14 7.53 -2.75
C MET A 71 -10.56 7.51 -1.34
N ASP A 72 -11.15 8.34 -0.49
CA ASP A 72 -10.92 8.32 0.95
C ASP A 72 -11.18 6.93 1.57
N TRP A 73 -10.30 6.52 2.49
CA TRP A 73 -10.28 5.16 3.02
C TRP A 73 -11.51 4.88 3.89
N GLU A 74 -11.97 5.85 4.67
CA GLU A 74 -13.13 5.72 5.56
C GLU A 74 -14.40 5.50 4.72
N ARG A 75 -14.59 6.31 3.67
CA ARG A 75 -15.69 6.13 2.70
C ARG A 75 -15.66 4.77 2.01
N CYS A 76 -14.47 4.23 1.75
CA CYS A 76 -14.32 2.90 1.17
C CYS A 76 -14.82 1.82 2.16
N VAL A 77 -14.41 1.90 3.43
CA VAL A 77 -14.86 0.98 4.47
C VAL A 77 -16.38 1.04 4.64
N GLU A 78 -16.96 2.22 4.78
CA GLU A 78 -18.41 2.42 4.93
C GLU A 78 -19.21 1.80 3.78
N ARG A 79 -18.73 1.96 2.54
CA ARG A 79 -19.38 1.42 1.34
C ARG A 79 -19.50 -0.10 1.38
N TYR A 80 -18.44 -0.78 1.81
CA TYR A 80 -18.31 -2.24 1.73
C TYR A 80 -18.56 -2.96 3.06
N ASP A 81 -18.84 -2.25 4.16
CA ASP A 81 -19.03 -2.85 5.48
C ASP A 81 -20.28 -3.75 5.51
N ARG A 82 -20.06 -5.06 5.55
CA ARG A 82 -21.08 -6.10 5.63
C ARG A 82 -20.58 -7.21 6.53
N PRO A 83 -21.48 -8.02 7.15
CA PRO A 83 -21.07 -9.12 8.04
C PRO A 83 -20.12 -10.15 7.42
N HIS A 84 -20.06 -10.25 6.08
CA HIS A 84 -19.20 -11.19 5.36
C HIS A 84 -17.92 -10.54 4.80
N THR A 85 -17.73 -9.23 4.98
CA THR A 85 -16.55 -8.51 4.49
C THR A 85 -15.38 -8.68 5.44
N LEU A 86 -14.20 -8.92 4.89
CA LEU A 86 -12.93 -8.83 5.61
C LEU A 86 -12.12 -7.66 5.05
N PHE A 87 -11.78 -6.71 5.91
CA PHE A 87 -10.92 -5.59 5.61
C PHE A 87 -9.49 -5.91 6.04
N TYR A 88 -8.53 -5.65 5.16
CA TYR A 88 -7.11 -5.60 5.51
C TYR A 88 -6.61 -4.18 5.34
N CYS A 89 -6.16 -3.58 6.43
CA CYS A 89 -5.72 -2.19 6.49
C CYS A 89 -4.21 -2.13 6.77
N ASP A 90 -3.47 -1.48 5.88
CA ASP A 90 -2.02 -1.28 5.98
C ASP A 90 -1.72 0.23 5.83
N PRO A 91 -2.07 1.04 6.85
CA PRO A 91 -1.85 2.48 6.79
C PRO A 91 -0.35 2.82 6.79
N PRO A 92 0.01 4.08 6.50
CA PRO A 92 1.36 4.58 6.75
C PRO A 92 1.84 4.25 8.17
N TYR A 93 3.09 3.81 8.36
CA TYR A 93 3.58 3.49 9.71
C TYR A 93 3.99 4.78 10.42
N TRP A 94 3.48 5.00 11.62
CA TRP A 94 3.72 6.24 12.35
C TRP A 94 5.21 6.48 12.61
N GLY A 95 5.67 7.71 12.36
CA GLY A 95 7.07 8.08 12.54
C GLY A 95 8.03 7.45 11.52
N THR A 96 7.52 6.85 10.44
CA THR A 96 8.32 6.40 9.30
C THR A 96 8.14 7.36 8.12
N GLU A 97 9.22 7.67 7.41
CA GLU A 97 9.15 8.35 6.11
C GLU A 97 8.48 7.39 5.12
N GLY A 98 7.44 7.79 4.38
CA GLY A 98 6.89 6.82 3.43
C GLY A 98 5.82 7.21 2.43
N TYR A 99 4.91 8.13 2.68
CA TYR A 99 3.68 8.15 1.88
C TYR A 99 3.31 9.49 1.25
N GLY A 100 4.09 10.57 1.49
CA GLY A 100 3.87 11.88 0.88
C GLY A 100 2.51 12.54 1.21
N VAL A 101 1.75 11.92 2.11
CA VAL A 101 0.44 12.35 2.59
C VAL A 101 0.47 12.29 4.11
N ASP A 102 -0.01 13.35 4.75
CA ASP A 102 -0.11 13.41 6.21
C ASP A 102 -1.14 12.38 6.71
N PHE A 103 -0.70 11.53 7.63
CA PHE A 103 -1.55 10.54 8.29
C PHE A 103 -1.39 10.68 9.82
N PRO A 104 -2.07 11.68 10.43
CA PRO A 104 -1.91 12.00 11.83
C PRO A 104 -2.45 10.90 12.75
N LEU A 105 -2.05 10.91 14.03
CA LEU A 105 -2.50 9.94 15.03
C LEU A 105 -4.04 9.81 15.11
N THR A 106 -4.77 10.88 14.82
CA THR A 106 -6.24 10.90 14.80
C THR A 106 -6.85 9.94 13.78
N GLU A 107 -6.15 9.64 12.68
CA GLU A 107 -6.64 8.68 11.68
C GLU A 107 -6.62 7.24 12.24
N TYR A 108 -5.62 6.89 13.06
CA TYR A 108 -5.56 5.59 13.72
C TYR A 108 -6.63 5.46 14.81
N GLU A 109 -6.94 6.56 15.52
CA GLU A 109 -8.05 6.60 16.46
C GLU A 109 -9.39 6.37 15.75
N ARG A 110 -9.59 6.96 14.56
CA ARG A 110 -10.77 6.67 13.72
C ARG A 110 -10.81 5.22 13.25
N MET A 111 -9.67 4.66 12.82
CA MET A 111 -9.60 3.24 12.47
C MET A 111 -10.00 2.33 13.64
N ALA A 112 -9.57 2.65 14.87
CA ALA A 112 -9.96 1.89 16.05
C ALA A 112 -11.47 1.98 16.34
N GLN A 113 -12.07 3.17 16.16
CA GLN A 113 -13.52 3.37 16.30
C GLN A 113 -14.31 2.57 15.26
N LEU A 114 -13.87 2.58 14.00
CA LEU A 114 -14.49 1.78 12.93
C LEU A 114 -14.35 0.29 13.19
N ALA A 115 -13.16 -0.18 13.58
CA ALA A 115 -12.92 -1.59 13.91
C ALA A 115 -13.85 -2.11 15.01
N THR A 116 -14.23 -1.24 15.95
CA THR A 116 -15.12 -1.59 17.07
C THR A 116 -16.60 -1.54 16.69
N SER A 117 -17.00 -0.70 15.74
CA SER A 117 -18.41 -0.45 15.38
C SER A 117 -18.88 -1.11 14.09
N MET A 118 -17.94 -1.60 13.26
CA MET A 118 -18.26 -2.21 11.96
C MET A 118 -18.97 -3.56 12.08
N GLN A 119 -19.69 -3.93 11.02
CA GLN A 119 -20.35 -5.24 10.90
C GLN A 119 -19.39 -6.34 10.47
N GLY A 120 -18.43 -6.00 9.61
CA GLY A 120 -17.44 -6.91 9.07
C GLY A 120 -16.29 -7.21 10.02
N LYS A 121 -15.28 -7.88 9.48
CA LYS A 121 -14.03 -8.19 10.17
C LYS A 121 -12.93 -7.29 9.67
N VAL A 122 -11.98 -6.94 10.54
CA VAL A 122 -10.79 -6.17 10.15
C VAL A 122 -9.51 -6.75 10.71
N ILE A 123 -8.45 -6.65 9.92
CA ILE A 123 -7.07 -6.87 10.32
C ILE A 123 -6.30 -5.59 9.97
N ILE A 124 -5.59 -5.03 10.95
CA ILE A 124 -4.79 -3.80 10.78
C ILE A 124 -3.34 -4.12 11.12
N SER A 125 -2.42 -3.73 10.24
CA SER A 125 -0.97 -3.88 10.43
C SER A 125 -0.33 -2.52 10.68
N VAL A 126 0.35 -2.34 11.82
CA VAL A 126 1.06 -1.10 12.17
C VAL A 126 2.39 -1.40 12.87
N ASN A 127 3.22 -0.39 13.10
CA ASN A 127 4.41 -0.53 13.94
C ASN A 127 4.05 -0.79 15.41
N ASP A 128 4.81 -1.67 16.07
CA ASP A 128 4.62 -1.98 17.49
C ASP A 128 5.26 -0.89 18.38
N ILE A 129 4.52 0.20 18.60
CA ILE A 129 4.91 1.36 19.42
C ILE A 129 3.83 1.71 20.46
N PRO A 130 4.18 2.42 21.55
CA PRO A 130 3.22 2.80 22.60
C PRO A 130 1.99 3.56 22.08
N GLU A 131 2.17 4.43 21.08
CA GLU A 131 1.11 5.23 20.47
C GLU A 131 0.06 4.35 19.78
N MET A 132 0.50 3.35 19.01
CA MET A 132 -0.41 2.40 18.35
C MET A 132 -1.12 1.52 19.38
N ARG A 133 -0.40 1.03 20.40
CA ARG A 133 -1.02 0.25 21.49
C ARG A 133 -2.08 1.04 22.23
N LYS A 134 -1.86 2.35 22.42
CA LYS A 134 -2.83 3.26 23.01
C LYS A 134 -4.02 3.48 22.07
N ALA A 135 -3.77 3.80 20.80
CA ALA A 135 -4.81 4.09 19.80
C ALA A 135 -5.80 2.93 19.63
N PHE A 136 -5.29 1.69 19.63
CA PHE A 136 -6.10 0.47 19.43
C PHE A 136 -6.48 -0.24 20.74
N THR A 137 -6.49 0.47 21.88
CA THR A 137 -6.86 -0.12 23.18
C THR A 137 -8.24 -0.76 23.12
N GLY A 138 -8.35 -2.00 23.63
CA GLY A 138 -9.61 -2.76 23.68
C GLY A 138 -9.81 -3.72 22.50
N LEU A 139 -9.01 -3.61 21.45
CA LEU A 139 -8.96 -4.58 20.35
C LEU A 139 -7.92 -5.67 20.64
N GLU A 140 -8.07 -6.82 19.98
CA GLU A 140 -7.09 -7.88 20.09
C GLU A 140 -5.82 -7.52 19.32
N MET A 141 -4.66 -7.68 19.97
CA MET A 141 -3.37 -7.24 19.45
C MET A 141 -2.33 -8.36 19.56
N GLN A 142 -1.66 -8.66 18.44
CA GLN A 142 -0.56 -9.62 18.37
C GLN A 142 0.71 -8.93 17.88
N SER A 143 1.81 -9.07 18.63
CA SER A 143 3.13 -8.59 18.20
C SER A 143 3.83 -9.66 17.36
N VAL A 144 4.36 -9.27 16.20
CA VAL A 144 5.10 -10.13 15.27
C VAL A 144 6.48 -9.52 15.02
N GLY A 145 7.53 -10.34 15.08
CA GLY A 145 8.89 -9.89 14.80
C GLY A 145 9.14 -9.82 13.29
N ILE A 146 9.70 -8.71 12.80
CA ILE A 146 10.11 -8.57 11.40
C ILE A 146 11.62 -8.61 11.23
N LYS A 147 12.08 -9.29 10.19
CA LYS A 147 13.49 -9.32 9.78
C LYS A 147 13.64 -8.43 8.55
N TYR A 148 14.18 -7.21 8.75
CA TYR A 148 14.52 -6.34 7.63
C TYR A 148 15.89 -6.73 7.07
N ASN A 149 15.95 -7.28 5.86
CA ASN A 149 17.20 -7.73 5.22
C ASN A 149 17.85 -6.67 4.30
N LEU A 150 17.45 -5.40 4.39
CA LEU A 150 17.83 -4.36 3.42
C LEU A 150 19.03 -3.48 3.82
N GLN A 151 19.64 -3.67 4.99
CA GLN A 151 20.87 -2.97 5.37
C GLN A 151 21.92 -3.91 5.97
N THR A 152 22.99 -4.13 5.21
CA THR A 152 24.15 -4.94 5.57
C THR A 152 25.23 -4.05 6.18
N THR A 153 24.99 -3.42 7.31
CA THR A 153 26.02 -2.91 8.24
C THR A 153 25.34 -2.34 9.48
N GLU A 154 25.80 -2.76 10.66
CA GLU A 154 25.25 -2.49 12.01
C GLU A 154 24.09 -3.37 12.47
N LYS A 155 24.11 -3.71 13.78
CA LYS A 155 23.16 -4.61 14.43
C LYS A 155 21.73 -4.08 14.23
N ALA A 156 20.99 -4.69 13.31
CA ALA A 156 19.60 -4.35 13.05
C ALA A 156 18.80 -4.42 14.37
N LYS A 157 18.27 -3.29 14.83
CA LYS A 157 17.32 -3.28 15.94
C LYS A 157 16.14 -4.16 15.53
N PRO A 158 15.71 -5.13 16.37
CA PRO A 158 14.54 -5.93 16.07
C PRO A 158 13.34 -4.99 15.96
N LYS A 159 12.83 -4.81 14.75
CA LYS A 159 11.56 -4.13 14.53
C LYS A 159 10.43 -5.14 14.74
N ARG A 160 9.31 -4.65 15.26
CA ARG A 160 8.11 -5.42 15.51
C ARG A 160 6.93 -4.75 14.83
N GLU A 161 6.05 -5.56 14.31
CA GLU A 161 4.74 -5.16 13.80
C GLU A 161 3.68 -5.59 14.80
N LEU A 162 2.62 -4.79 14.87
CA LEU A 162 1.45 -5.05 15.67
C LEU A 162 0.29 -5.35 14.71
N ILE A 163 -0.26 -6.55 14.85
CA ILE A 163 -1.44 -7.00 14.12
C ILE A 163 -2.64 -6.82 15.05
N ILE A 164 -3.60 -5.99 14.64
CA ILE A 164 -4.82 -5.69 15.40
C ILE A 164 -6.03 -6.32 14.71
N ARG A 165 -6.96 -6.91 15.46
CA ARG A 165 -8.20 -7.51 14.93
C ARG A 165 -9.40 -7.31 15.86
N ASN A 166 -10.61 -7.46 15.29
CA ASN A 166 -11.89 -7.33 15.99
C ASN A 166 -12.66 -8.66 16.16
N PHE A 167 -12.01 -9.81 15.98
CA PHE A 167 -12.62 -11.16 16.03
C PHE A 167 -11.64 -12.22 16.55
#